data_AF-A0A2M7KP22-F1
#
_entry.id   AF-A0A2M7KP22-F1
#
_cell.length_a   1.000
_cell.length_b   1.000
_cell.length_c   1.000
_cell.angle_alpha   90.00
_cell.angle_beta   90.00
_cell.angle_gamma   90.00
#
_symmetry.space_group_name_H-M   'P 1'
#
loop_
_entity.id
_entity.type
_entity.pdbx_description
1 polymer ?
#
loop_
_entity_poly.entity_id
_entity_poly.type
_entity_poly.pdbx_seq_one_letter_code
_entity_poly.pdbx_strand_id
1 'polypeptide(L)'
;MPTGTRRRGGSARSATRTDSGCGFEHDGRSYRRLFEGPLDLALPDFSLPAFNDSGTANVRGQARFYECALAHYGEARFAEVIGGSNRRSLEALINGVEPLPEPPAETRGSRNFESAGYAVLQHGTGENAVWLCLKYGPHGGGHGHPDKLNFVSYAKGKILGYDPGTAAYGVPIQKEWYRTTLAHNTLTVDQQSQKPAEGRCLAFGTRDDVSAVFAEAGEIYDKVTYRRAVALCGQNLVVVLDLVDAAAEHIFDVAYHNAGDWTRPPTGEPLTMPDLDGYKHLKDMTQVGGALPPIAVDGKLQVGVALASLSPAEAWAGTGVGANTTDRVPCVVTRVRGNKALVAWAMAAEGGVPTVKVAESGSGGSAEVVLGGRTYRLLAHPNADPKVVAECEEGRVAASSPH
;
A
#
# COMPACT_ATOMS: atom_id res chain seq x y z
N MET A 1 -26.70 -66.23 -53.06
CA MET A 1 -27.02 -64.78 -53.01
C MET A 1 -27.28 -64.38 -51.57
N PRO A 2 -26.29 -63.88 -50.82
CA PRO A 2 -26.53 -63.27 -49.52
C PRO A 2 -26.52 -61.74 -49.62
N THR A 3 -27.54 -61.13 -49.04
CA THR A 3 -27.77 -59.70 -48.90
C THR A 3 -26.83 -59.12 -47.83
N GLY A 4 -26.12 -58.05 -48.19
CA GLY A 4 -25.16 -57.40 -47.31
C GLY A 4 -25.81 -56.48 -46.27
N THR A 5 -25.25 -56.45 -45.06
CA THR A 5 -25.34 -55.30 -44.15
C THR A 5 -24.03 -55.18 -43.40
N ARG A 6 -23.23 -54.16 -43.77
CA ARG A 6 -22.00 -53.79 -43.07
C ARG A 6 -22.37 -53.07 -41.77
N ARG A 7 -22.10 -53.69 -40.61
CA ARG A 7 -21.97 -52.96 -39.33
C ARG A 7 -20.53 -52.45 -39.21
N ARG A 8 -20.33 -51.13 -39.26
CA ARG A 8 -19.06 -50.49 -38.88
C ARG A 8 -19.05 -50.34 -37.36
N GLY A 9 -18.06 -50.98 -36.71
CA GLY A 9 -17.69 -50.66 -35.34
C GLY A 9 -17.03 -49.29 -35.27
N GLY A 10 -17.59 -48.40 -34.45
CA GLY A 10 -16.96 -47.14 -34.06
C GLY A 10 -16.39 -47.29 -32.66
N SER A 11 -15.08 -47.46 -32.56
CA SER A 11 -14.31 -47.28 -31.33
C SER A 11 -14.47 -45.84 -30.86
N ALA A 12 -15.09 -45.63 -29.69
CA ALA A 12 -15.13 -44.35 -29.01
C ALA A 12 -13.70 -43.92 -28.66
N ARG A 13 -13.11 -43.04 -29.48
CA ARG A 13 -11.92 -42.28 -29.08
C ARG A 13 -12.40 -41.23 -28.09
N SER A 14 -11.89 -41.34 -26.85
CA SER A 14 -11.87 -40.24 -25.90
C SER A 14 -11.21 -39.04 -26.59
N ALA A 15 -12.03 -38.05 -26.93
CA ALA A 15 -11.52 -36.75 -27.33
C ALA A 15 -11.17 -36.00 -26.04
N THR A 16 -9.90 -36.07 -25.64
CA THR A 16 -9.30 -35.04 -24.82
C THR A 16 -9.57 -33.71 -25.50
N ARG A 17 -10.36 -32.86 -24.84
CA ARG A 17 -10.69 -31.50 -25.29
C ARG A 17 -9.43 -30.64 -25.13
N THR A 18 -8.46 -30.82 -26.01
CA THR A 18 -7.32 -29.93 -26.13
C THR A 18 -7.71 -28.79 -27.06
N ASP A 19 -7.58 -27.58 -26.52
CA ASP A 19 -7.47 -26.32 -27.24
C ASP A 19 -8.78 -25.72 -27.79
N SER A 20 -9.64 -25.28 -26.85
CA SER A 20 -10.68 -24.29 -27.14
C SER A 20 -10.19 -22.88 -26.77
N GLY A 21 -9.45 -22.27 -27.69
CA GLY A 21 -9.68 -20.89 -28.14
C GLY A 21 -9.83 -19.78 -27.11
N CYS A 22 -9.01 -19.76 -26.06
CA CYS A 22 -8.80 -18.57 -25.25
C CYS A 22 -7.29 -18.44 -25.04
N GLY A 23 -6.67 -17.43 -25.64
CA GLY A 23 -5.22 -17.22 -25.62
C GLY A 23 -4.73 -16.87 -24.23
N PHE A 24 -4.62 -17.88 -23.36
CA PHE A 24 -4.15 -17.79 -21.99
C PHE A 24 -2.65 -18.10 -21.85
N GLU A 25 -1.99 -18.35 -22.97
CA GLU A 25 -0.54 -18.48 -23.08
C GLU A 25 -0.03 -17.68 -24.29
N HIS A 26 1.13 -17.07 -24.14
CA HIS A 26 1.88 -16.43 -25.23
C HIS A 26 3.38 -16.67 -25.01
N ASP A 27 4.08 -17.15 -26.04
CA ASP A 27 5.49 -17.52 -25.99
C ASP A 27 5.85 -18.45 -24.81
N GLY A 28 4.97 -19.41 -24.50
CA GLY A 28 5.14 -20.36 -23.39
C GLY A 28 4.98 -19.73 -22.00
N ARG A 29 4.51 -18.48 -21.91
CA ARG A 29 4.20 -17.81 -20.65
C ARG A 29 2.70 -17.79 -20.44
N SER A 30 2.28 -18.30 -19.29
CA SER A 30 0.88 -18.25 -18.87
C SER A 30 0.49 -16.84 -18.45
N TYR A 31 -0.69 -16.40 -18.91
CA TYR A 31 -1.36 -15.18 -18.44
C TYR A 31 -2.01 -15.34 -17.06
N ARG A 32 -1.85 -16.49 -16.40
CA ARG A 32 -2.36 -16.77 -15.04
C ARG A 32 -2.03 -15.65 -14.05
N ARG A 33 -0.81 -15.11 -14.11
CA ARG A 33 -0.37 -14.00 -13.24
C ARG A 33 -1.16 -12.70 -13.43
N LEU A 34 -1.85 -12.50 -14.56
CA LEU A 34 -2.75 -11.36 -14.76
C LEU A 34 -4.01 -11.45 -13.89
N PHE A 35 -4.37 -12.66 -13.44
CA PHE A 35 -5.48 -12.91 -12.52
C PHE A 35 -5.00 -12.99 -11.08
N GLU A 36 -3.85 -13.63 -10.85
CA GLU A 36 -3.28 -13.74 -9.50
C GLU A 36 -2.82 -12.38 -8.97
N GLY A 37 -2.16 -11.57 -9.81
CA GLY A 37 -1.55 -10.30 -9.42
C GLY A 37 -2.53 -9.33 -8.77
N PRO A 38 -3.67 -8.98 -9.40
CA PRO A 38 -4.67 -8.11 -8.79
C PRO A 38 -5.24 -8.67 -7.48
N LEU A 39 -5.47 -9.99 -7.38
CA LEU A 39 -5.92 -10.60 -6.13
C LEU A 39 -4.86 -10.50 -5.04
N ASP A 40 -3.62 -10.78 -5.39
CA ASP A 40 -2.50 -10.71 -4.47
C ASP A 40 -2.14 -9.26 -4.14
N LEU A 41 -2.51 -8.26 -4.93
CA LEU A 41 -2.31 -6.86 -4.55
C LEU A 41 -3.50 -6.27 -3.78
N ALA A 42 -4.69 -6.86 -3.92
CA ALA A 42 -5.90 -6.27 -3.35
C ALA A 42 -5.87 -6.16 -1.82
N LEU A 43 -6.53 -5.11 -1.35
CA LEU A 43 -6.93 -4.92 0.03
C LEU A 43 -7.88 -6.05 0.45
N PRO A 44 -8.10 -6.25 1.76
CA PRO A 44 -8.98 -7.30 2.26
C PRO A 44 -10.44 -7.27 1.77
N ASP A 45 -10.93 -6.10 1.31
CA ASP A 45 -12.26 -5.93 0.68
C ASP A 45 -12.26 -6.10 -0.85
N PHE A 46 -11.15 -6.59 -1.42
CA PHE A 46 -10.92 -6.78 -2.84
C PHE A 46 -10.79 -5.48 -3.65
N SER A 47 -10.76 -4.32 -3.01
CA SER A 47 -10.33 -3.09 -3.68
C SER A 47 -8.84 -3.15 -3.97
N LEU A 48 -8.40 -2.50 -5.03
CA LEU A 48 -6.99 -2.25 -5.32
C LEU A 48 -6.59 -0.90 -4.73
N PRO A 49 -5.34 -0.76 -4.23
CA PRO A 49 -4.86 0.55 -3.81
C PRO A 49 -4.87 1.50 -5.01
N ALA A 50 -5.35 2.73 -4.81
CA ALA A 50 -5.50 3.73 -5.85
C ALA A 50 -4.15 4.38 -6.25
N PHE A 51 -3.07 3.60 -6.30
CA PHE A 51 -1.77 4.12 -6.73
C PHE A 51 -1.83 4.63 -8.18
N ASN A 52 -1.00 5.65 -8.47
CA ASN A 52 -0.83 6.19 -9.82
C ASN A 52 -2.13 6.78 -10.40
N ASP A 53 -2.24 6.84 -11.73
CA ASP A 53 -3.48 7.17 -12.43
C ASP A 53 -4.55 6.07 -12.27
N SER A 54 -5.06 5.88 -11.06
CA SER A 54 -6.08 4.89 -10.72
C SER A 54 -7.10 5.48 -9.75
N GLY A 55 -8.34 5.01 -9.85
CA GLY A 55 -9.34 5.18 -8.81
C GLY A 55 -9.53 3.88 -8.04
N THR A 56 -10.45 3.85 -7.07
CA THR A 56 -10.77 2.63 -6.34
C THR A 56 -11.45 1.61 -7.25
N ALA A 57 -10.67 0.65 -7.76
CA ALA A 57 -11.17 -0.50 -8.53
C ALA A 57 -11.36 -1.71 -7.60
N ASN A 58 -12.45 -2.47 -7.76
CA ASN A 58 -12.68 -3.69 -7.00
C ASN A 58 -12.58 -4.93 -7.90
N VAL A 59 -11.76 -5.91 -7.49
CA VAL A 59 -11.50 -7.13 -8.25
C VAL A 59 -12.77 -7.97 -8.42
N ARG A 60 -13.69 -7.98 -7.45
CA ARG A 60 -15.00 -8.65 -7.57
C ARG A 60 -15.88 -8.05 -8.68
N GLY A 61 -15.70 -6.76 -8.97
CA GLY A 61 -16.36 -6.10 -10.11
C GLY A 61 -15.89 -6.64 -11.47
N GLN A 62 -14.80 -7.39 -11.50
CA GLN A 62 -14.20 -8.00 -12.69
C GLN A 62 -14.42 -9.53 -12.75
N ALA A 63 -15.33 -10.08 -11.94
CA ALA A 63 -15.58 -11.51 -11.81
C ALA A 63 -15.81 -12.24 -13.14
N ARG A 64 -16.38 -11.58 -14.16
CA ARG A 64 -16.56 -12.17 -15.50
C ARG A 64 -15.25 -12.70 -16.11
N PHE A 65 -14.12 -12.06 -15.85
CA PHE A 65 -12.82 -12.51 -16.34
C PHE A 65 -12.31 -13.70 -15.51
N TYR A 66 -12.68 -13.76 -14.24
CA TYR A 66 -12.35 -14.87 -13.35
C TYR A 66 -13.16 -16.13 -13.65
N GLU A 67 -14.38 -16.04 -14.22
CA GLU A 67 -15.09 -17.22 -14.74
C GLU A 67 -14.27 -17.94 -15.81
N CYS A 68 -13.71 -17.20 -16.76
CA CYS A 68 -12.81 -17.76 -17.79
C CYS A 68 -11.54 -18.33 -17.15
N ALA A 69 -10.94 -17.62 -16.20
CA ALA A 69 -9.72 -18.07 -15.53
C ALA A 69 -9.97 -19.35 -14.70
N LEU A 70 -11.07 -19.43 -13.96
CA LEU A 70 -11.42 -20.61 -13.18
C LEU A 70 -11.67 -21.81 -14.10
N ALA A 71 -12.43 -21.64 -15.18
CA ALA A 71 -12.69 -22.71 -16.13
C ALA A 71 -11.42 -23.24 -16.81
N HIS A 72 -10.44 -22.37 -17.04
CA HIS A 72 -9.20 -22.70 -17.72
C HIS A 72 -8.12 -23.27 -16.79
N TYR A 73 -7.85 -22.60 -15.66
CA TYR A 73 -6.77 -22.96 -14.74
C TYR A 73 -7.21 -23.87 -13.60
N GLY A 74 -8.52 -23.95 -13.29
CA GLY A 74 -9.05 -24.79 -12.21
C GLY A 74 -8.69 -24.34 -10.80
N GLU A 75 -8.22 -23.10 -10.63
CA GLU A 75 -7.74 -22.61 -9.33
C GLU A 75 -8.87 -22.13 -8.42
N ALA A 76 -9.04 -22.80 -7.27
CA ALA A 76 -10.09 -22.50 -6.32
C ALA A 76 -10.08 -21.05 -5.79
N ARG A 77 -8.91 -20.39 -5.71
CA ARG A 77 -8.82 -18.98 -5.30
C ARG A 77 -9.59 -18.03 -6.22
N PHE A 78 -9.79 -18.37 -7.51
CA PHE A 78 -10.61 -17.54 -8.41
C PHE A 78 -12.11 -17.59 -8.06
N ALA A 79 -12.56 -18.66 -7.41
CA ALA A 79 -13.93 -18.76 -6.92
C ALA A 79 -14.24 -17.75 -5.80
N GLU A 80 -13.21 -17.26 -5.08
CA GLU A 80 -13.36 -16.20 -4.07
C GLU A 80 -13.90 -14.89 -4.69
N VAL A 81 -13.47 -14.59 -5.91
CA VAL A 81 -13.90 -13.41 -6.68
C VAL A 81 -15.31 -13.62 -7.23
N ILE A 82 -15.55 -14.79 -7.81
CA ILE A 82 -16.79 -15.14 -8.49
C ILE A 82 -17.93 -15.26 -7.47
N GLY A 83 -17.71 -15.92 -6.34
CA GLY A 83 -18.71 -16.17 -5.31
C GLY A 83 -19.26 -14.89 -4.67
N GLY A 84 -18.48 -13.81 -4.68
CA GLY A 84 -18.90 -12.48 -4.23
C GLY A 84 -19.59 -11.62 -5.30
N SER A 85 -19.92 -12.18 -6.48
CA SER A 85 -20.40 -11.43 -7.64
C SER A 85 -21.76 -11.92 -8.18
N ASN A 86 -22.40 -11.12 -9.03
CA ASN A 86 -23.60 -11.53 -9.76
C ASN A 86 -23.22 -12.23 -11.08
N ARG A 87 -23.37 -13.55 -11.14
CA ARG A 87 -22.97 -14.42 -12.27
C ARG A 87 -23.90 -14.36 -13.49
N ARG A 88 -24.27 -13.14 -13.94
CA ARG A 88 -25.18 -12.90 -15.09
C ARG A 88 -24.46 -12.53 -16.38
N SER A 89 -23.13 -12.60 -16.41
CA SER A 89 -22.36 -12.24 -17.60
C SER A 89 -22.39 -13.36 -18.65
N LEU A 90 -22.04 -13.02 -19.89
CA LEU A 90 -21.92 -14.01 -20.96
C LEU A 90 -20.82 -15.04 -20.65
N GLU A 91 -19.73 -14.60 -20.03
CA GLU A 91 -18.61 -15.45 -19.62
C GLU A 91 -19.03 -16.46 -18.56
N ALA A 92 -19.88 -16.07 -17.61
CA ALA A 92 -20.47 -17.00 -16.64
C ALA A 92 -21.38 -18.03 -17.33
N LEU A 93 -22.19 -17.62 -18.32
CA LEU A 93 -23.04 -18.55 -19.07
C LEU A 93 -22.23 -19.56 -19.90
N ILE A 94 -21.13 -19.12 -20.51
CA ILE A 94 -20.32 -19.95 -21.42
C ILE A 94 -19.32 -20.83 -20.65
N ASN A 95 -18.66 -20.28 -19.63
CA ASN A 95 -17.52 -20.91 -18.94
C ASN A 95 -17.83 -21.28 -17.48
N GLY A 96 -19.01 -20.95 -16.95
CA GLY A 96 -19.32 -21.10 -15.54
C GLY A 96 -19.07 -22.51 -15.02
N VAL A 97 -18.25 -22.61 -13.98
CA VAL A 97 -18.03 -23.85 -13.24
C VAL A 97 -19.08 -23.95 -12.13
N GLU A 98 -19.76 -25.10 -12.06
CA GLU A 98 -20.73 -25.42 -11.00
C GLU A 98 -20.59 -26.88 -10.52
N PRO A 99 -20.58 -27.13 -9.20
CA PRO A 99 -20.51 -26.14 -8.12
C PRO A 99 -19.18 -25.36 -8.15
N LEU A 100 -19.16 -24.12 -7.62
CA LEU A 100 -17.91 -23.41 -7.43
C LEU A 100 -17.03 -24.20 -6.45
N PRO A 101 -15.72 -24.37 -6.72
CA PRO A 101 -14.82 -24.98 -5.75
C PRO A 101 -14.73 -24.11 -4.51
N GLU A 102 -14.60 -24.74 -3.34
CA GLU A 102 -14.40 -24.01 -2.09
C GLU A 102 -13.06 -23.27 -2.15
N PRO A 103 -13.04 -21.94 -1.98
CA PRO A 103 -11.79 -21.19 -1.90
C PRO A 103 -10.92 -21.70 -0.74
N PRO A 104 -9.59 -21.67 -0.86
CA PRO A 104 -8.72 -22.01 0.25
C PRO A 104 -9.02 -21.12 1.46
N ALA A 105 -8.97 -21.68 2.66
CA ALA A 105 -9.11 -20.93 3.92
C ALA A 105 -7.93 -19.95 4.17
N GLU A 106 -7.00 -19.84 3.23
CA GLU A 106 -5.76 -19.11 3.38
C GLU A 106 -6.00 -17.62 3.62
N THR A 107 -5.37 -17.14 4.68
CA THR A 107 -5.15 -15.74 4.94
C THR A 107 -4.11 -15.24 3.97
N ARG A 108 -4.42 -14.24 3.14
CA ARG A 108 -3.40 -13.56 2.33
C ARG A 108 -2.35 -12.98 3.29
N GLY A 109 -1.18 -13.61 3.37
CA GLY A 109 -0.11 -13.21 4.27
C GLY A 109 0.69 -12.03 3.73
N SER A 110 1.68 -11.61 4.49
CA SER A 110 2.65 -10.60 4.02
C SER A 110 3.46 -11.15 2.85
N ARG A 111 3.70 -10.34 1.82
CA ARG A 111 4.26 -10.76 0.52
C ARG A 111 4.99 -9.62 -0.17
N ASN A 112 6.04 -9.95 -0.92
CA ASN A 112 6.87 -8.99 -1.64
C ASN A 112 6.85 -9.27 -3.15
N PHE A 113 6.47 -8.28 -3.96
CA PHE A 113 6.41 -8.37 -5.41
C PHE A 113 7.57 -7.57 -6.03
N GLU A 114 8.79 -8.10 -5.97
CA GLU A 114 10.00 -7.34 -6.33
C GLU A 114 9.98 -6.76 -7.73
N SER A 115 9.54 -7.54 -8.72
CA SER A 115 9.48 -7.06 -10.11
C SER A 115 8.45 -5.95 -10.33
N ALA A 116 7.36 -5.93 -9.56
CA ALA A 116 6.36 -4.85 -9.61
C ALA A 116 6.71 -3.70 -8.64
N GLY A 117 7.58 -4.01 -7.68
CA GLY A 117 8.01 -3.23 -6.53
C GLY A 117 6.91 -2.74 -5.60
N TYR A 118 6.16 -3.72 -5.10
CA TYR A 118 5.20 -3.54 -4.02
C TYR A 118 5.53 -4.51 -2.89
N ALA A 119 5.50 -4.05 -1.64
CA ALA A 119 5.56 -4.91 -0.46
C ALA A 119 4.26 -4.78 0.31
N VAL A 120 3.55 -5.90 0.47
CA VAL A 120 2.32 -5.98 1.25
C VAL A 120 2.63 -6.59 2.61
N LEU A 121 2.29 -5.87 3.68
CA LEU A 121 2.24 -6.37 5.04
C LEU A 121 0.78 -6.63 5.38
N GLN A 122 0.43 -7.85 5.78
CA GLN A 122 -0.94 -8.22 6.10
C GLN A 122 -0.98 -9.20 7.26
N HIS A 123 -1.88 -8.95 8.22
CA HIS A 123 -2.19 -9.81 9.36
C HIS A 123 -3.70 -9.88 9.61
N GLY A 124 -4.16 -11.03 10.11
CA GLY A 124 -5.58 -11.30 10.30
C GLY A 124 -6.26 -11.89 9.06
N THR A 125 -7.58 -12.04 9.14
CA THR A 125 -8.38 -12.81 8.17
C THR A 125 -9.60 -12.01 7.69
N GLY A 126 -10.02 -12.22 6.44
CA GLY A 126 -11.23 -11.61 5.88
C GLY A 126 -11.16 -10.09 5.79
N GLU A 127 -12.32 -9.45 5.59
CA GLU A 127 -12.43 -8.00 5.35
C GLU A 127 -11.98 -7.12 6.54
N ASN A 128 -11.75 -7.70 7.72
CA ASN A 128 -11.25 -6.96 8.89
C ASN A 128 -9.74 -7.07 9.10
N ALA A 129 -9.02 -7.82 8.25
CA ALA A 129 -7.57 -7.93 8.31
C ALA A 129 -6.91 -6.54 8.21
N VAL A 130 -5.74 -6.40 8.85
CA VAL A 130 -4.92 -5.21 8.68
C VAL A 130 -3.96 -5.44 7.54
N TRP A 131 -3.83 -4.43 6.69
CA TRP A 131 -3.09 -4.50 5.45
C TRP A 131 -2.39 -3.16 5.19
N LEU A 132 -1.18 -3.22 4.66
CA LEU A 132 -0.44 -2.06 4.16
C LEU A 132 0.33 -2.47 2.92
N CYS A 133 0.32 -1.64 1.88
CA CYS A 133 1.21 -1.80 0.74
C CYS A 133 2.14 -0.62 0.58
N LEU A 134 3.44 -0.89 0.60
CA LEU A 134 4.50 0.06 0.29
C LEU A 134 4.87 -0.04 -1.20
N LYS A 135 4.89 1.08 -1.91
CA LYS A 135 5.23 1.20 -3.33
C LYS A 135 6.67 1.69 -3.48
N TYR A 136 7.58 0.81 -3.90
CA TYR A 136 9.00 1.15 -4.08
C TYR A 136 9.50 0.99 -5.52
N GLY A 137 8.80 0.24 -6.38
CA GLY A 137 9.29 -0.27 -7.67
C GLY A 137 9.55 0.72 -8.79
N PRO A 138 9.38 0.29 -10.06
CA PRO A 138 9.48 1.16 -11.23
C PRO A 138 8.51 2.35 -11.19
N HIS A 139 8.80 3.42 -11.93
CA HIS A 139 7.93 4.62 -11.95
C HIS A 139 6.54 4.32 -12.53
N GLY A 140 6.45 3.50 -13.58
CA GLY A 140 5.17 3.20 -14.25
C GLY A 140 4.86 4.07 -15.47
N GLY A 141 5.86 4.77 -16.03
CA GLY A 141 5.72 5.56 -17.26
C GLY A 141 4.78 6.76 -17.09
N GLY A 142 4.00 7.08 -18.14
CA GLY A 142 3.11 8.26 -18.14
C GLY A 142 2.04 8.23 -17.05
N HIS A 143 1.59 7.04 -16.65
CA HIS A 143 0.64 6.86 -15.56
C HIS A 143 1.29 6.86 -14.18
N GLY A 144 2.62 6.74 -14.11
CA GLY A 144 3.38 6.77 -12.87
C GLY A 144 3.28 8.11 -12.15
N HIS A 145 3.06 8.07 -10.84
CA HIS A 145 3.17 9.24 -9.98
C HIS A 145 4.59 9.38 -9.42
N PRO A 146 5.05 10.60 -9.08
CA PRO A 146 6.33 10.84 -8.43
C PRO A 146 6.24 10.57 -6.92
N ASP A 147 5.91 9.35 -6.52
CA ASP A 147 5.48 8.98 -5.16
C ASP A 147 6.25 7.77 -4.61
N LYS A 148 7.57 7.69 -4.84
CA LYS A 148 8.36 6.57 -4.31
C LYS A 148 8.25 6.49 -2.80
N LEU A 149 8.14 5.25 -2.31
CA LEU A 149 7.96 4.89 -0.91
C LEU A 149 6.63 5.38 -0.29
N ASN A 150 5.67 5.80 -1.11
CA ASN A 150 4.28 5.97 -0.72
C ASN A 150 3.66 4.63 -0.25
N PHE A 151 2.64 4.71 0.60
CA PHE A 151 1.90 3.54 1.05
C PHE A 151 0.41 3.83 1.22
N VAL A 152 -0.39 2.78 1.08
CA VAL A 152 -1.80 2.74 1.48
C VAL A 152 -1.93 1.75 2.63
N SER A 153 -2.73 2.06 3.64
CA SER A 153 -3.06 1.12 4.72
C SER A 153 -4.56 0.94 4.90
N TYR A 154 -4.94 -0.19 5.50
CA TYR A 154 -6.31 -0.62 5.69
C TYR A 154 -6.42 -1.40 6.98
N ALA A 155 -7.50 -1.17 7.73
CA ALA A 155 -7.84 -1.96 8.91
C ALA A 155 -9.35 -1.92 9.14
N LYS A 156 -9.91 -2.97 9.74
CA LYS A 156 -11.30 -2.99 10.22
C LYS A 156 -12.32 -2.59 9.15
N GLY A 157 -12.15 -3.06 7.92
CA GLY A 157 -13.10 -2.74 6.84
C GLY A 157 -12.85 -1.41 6.13
N LYS A 158 -11.80 -0.65 6.49
CA LYS A 158 -11.62 0.74 6.04
C LYS A 158 -10.19 1.03 5.57
N ILE A 159 -10.08 1.82 4.51
CA ILE A 159 -8.81 2.48 4.13
C ILE A 159 -8.46 3.51 5.19
N LEU A 160 -7.20 3.52 5.62
CA LEU A 160 -6.62 4.44 6.59
C LEU A 160 -5.66 5.40 5.90
N GLY A 161 -4.37 5.04 5.84
CA GLY A 161 -3.35 5.75 5.07
C GLY A 161 -3.77 5.82 3.61
N TYR A 162 -4.03 7.03 3.14
CA TYR A 162 -4.84 7.29 1.95
C TYR A 162 -3.97 7.71 0.77
N ASP A 163 -4.32 7.26 -0.44
CA ASP A 163 -3.78 7.76 -1.70
C ASP A 163 -4.93 8.39 -2.49
N PRO A 164 -4.80 9.65 -2.95
CA PRO A 164 -5.86 10.33 -3.68
C PRO A 164 -6.12 9.75 -5.07
N GLY A 165 -5.20 8.96 -5.62
CA GLY A 165 -5.33 8.40 -6.96
C GLY A 165 -5.32 9.48 -8.02
N THR A 166 -6.35 9.53 -8.85
CA THR A 166 -6.38 10.40 -10.03
C THR A 166 -7.68 11.17 -10.17
N ALA A 167 -7.58 12.37 -10.75
CA ALA A 167 -8.70 13.13 -11.26
C ALA A 167 -8.78 13.02 -12.79
N ALA A 168 -9.85 13.57 -13.38
CA ALA A 168 -9.94 13.66 -14.83
C ALA A 168 -8.76 14.47 -15.40
N TYR A 169 -8.07 13.94 -16.42
CA TYR A 169 -6.85 14.56 -16.98
C TYR A 169 -6.98 16.02 -17.42
N GLY A 170 -8.19 16.44 -17.79
CA GLY A 170 -8.46 17.81 -18.24
C GLY A 170 -8.64 18.84 -17.12
N VAL A 171 -8.74 18.43 -15.85
CA VAL A 171 -8.94 19.38 -14.74
C VAL A 171 -7.60 19.82 -14.13
N PRO A 172 -7.41 21.11 -13.79
CA PRO A 172 -6.13 21.62 -13.27
C PRO A 172 -5.60 20.84 -12.07
N ILE A 173 -6.49 20.45 -11.16
CA ILE A 173 -6.12 19.75 -9.93
C ILE A 173 -5.37 18.44 -10.18
N GLN A 174 -5.54 17.79 -11.34
CA GLN A 174 -4.79 16.59 -11.68
C GLN A 174 -3.28 16.87 -11.65
N LYS A 175 -2.85 17.99 -12.23
CA LYS A 175 -1.45 18.44 -12.19
C LYS A 175 -1.12 19.03 -10.82
N GLU A 176 -2.00 19.88 -10.30
CA GLU A 176 -1.69 20.73 -9.15
C GLU A 176 -1.74 20.00 -7.80
N TRP A 177 -2.37 18.83 -7.71
CA TRP A 177 -2.43 18.02 -6.48
C TRP A 177 -2.14 16.54 -6.76
N TYR A 178 -3.01 15.84 -7.50
CA TYR A 178 -2.99 14.37 -7.60
C TYR A 178 -1.67 13.80 -8.13
N ARG A 179 -0.96 14.54 -8.99
CA ARG A 179 0.36 14.16 -9.53
C ARG A 179 1.55 14.78 -8.80
N THR A 180 1.33 15.44 -7.67
CA THR A 180 2.40 16.00 -6.84
C THR A 180 2.79 15.02 -5.74
N THR A 181 4.07 14.96 -5.39
CA THR A 181 4.55 14.09 -4.32
C THR A 181 3.91 14.40 -2.96
N LEU A 182 3.59 15.67 -2.69
CA LEU A 182 3.00 16.08 -1.42
C LEU A 182 1.59 15.49 -1.22
N ALA A 183 0.89 15.11 -2.29
CA ALA A 183 -0.42 14.48 -2.19
C ALA A 183 -0.36 13.00 -1.73
N HIS A 184 0.85 12.46 -1.60
CA HIS A 184 1.11 11.07 -1.23
C HIS A 184 1.75 10.96 0.15
N ASN A 185 1.71 9.77 0.73
CA ASN A 185 2.29 9.51 2.05
C ASN A 185 3.80 9.32 1.92
N THR A 186 4.56 10.36 1.57
CA THR A 186 6.00 10.24 1.31
C THR A 186 6.76 11.57 1.49
N LEU A 187 8.05 11.57 1.17
CA LEU A 187 8.98 12.68 1.30
C LEU A 187 8.94 13.61 0.06
N THR A 188 8.85 14.92 0.31
CA THR A 188 9.28 15.97 -0.61
C THR A 188 10.58 16.63 -0.14
N VAL A 189 11.40 17.08 -1.09
CA VAL A 189 12.64 17.84 -0.82
C VAL A 189 12.51 19.23 -1.44
N ASP A 190 12.79 20.26 -0.67
CA ASP A 190 12.69 21.67 -1.05
C ASP A 190 11.35 22.01 -1.71
N GLN A 191 10.27 21.41 -1.19
CA GLN A 191 8.91 21.61 -1.65
C GLN A 191 8.67 21.20 -3.12
N GLN A 192 9.55 20.35 -3.67
CA GLN A 192 9.48 19.87 -5.04
C GLN A 192 9.06 18.40 -5.09
N SER A 193 8.33 18.05 -6.14
CA SER A 193 7.99 16.65 -6.41
C SER A 193 9.21 15.85 -6.86
N GLN A 194 9.21 14.56 -6.55
CA GLN A 194 10.25 13.60 -6.91
C GLN A 194 10.40 13.51 -8.44
N LYS A 195 11.61 13.18 -8.89
CA LYS A 195 11.83 12.73 -10.26
C LYS A 195 11.31 11.30 -10.45
N PRO A 196 10.91 10.91 -11.67
CA PRO A 196 10.73 9.52 -12.03
C PRO A 196 11.96 8.69 -11.65
N ALA A 197 11.78 7.68 -10.80
CA ALA A 197 12.84 6.82 -10.33
C ALA A 197 12.34 5.37 -10.16
N GLU A 198 13.30 4.45 -10.06
CA GLU A 198 13.08 3.07 -9.67
C GLU A 198 13.75 2.85 -8.31
N GLY A 199 12.93 2.49 -7.32
CA GLY A 199 13.41 2.08 -6.02
C GLY A 199 13.52 0.57 -5.92
N ARG A 200 13.93 0.10 -4.74
CA ARG A 200 14.17 -1.34 -4.49
C ARG A 200 13.86 -1.72 -3.06
N CYS A 201 13.46 -2.98 -2.87
CA CYS A 201 13.38 -3.59 -1.56
C CYS A 201 14.80 -3.88 -1.05
N LEU A 202 15.16 -3.34 0.10
CA LEU A 202 16.43 -3.63 0.77
C LEU A 202 16.32 -4.83 1.71
N ALA A 203 15.16 -5.04 2.33
CA ALA A 203 14.84 -6.19 3.16
C ALA A 203 13.33 -6.35 3.32
N PHE A 204 12.88 -7.61 3.43
CA PHE A 204 11.48 -7.95 3.69
C PHE A 204 11.44 -9.20 4.55
N GLY A 205 10.60 -9.20 5.59
CA GLY A 205 10.39 -10.40 6.41
C GLY A 205 9.06 -10.39 7.13
N THR A 206 8.62 -11.59 7.48
CA THR A 206 7.45 -11.82 8.32
C THR A 206 7.74 -12.97 9.27
N ARG A 207 7.32 -12.84 10.53
CA ARG A 207 7.37 -13.88 11.54
C ARG A 207 6.28 -13.64 12.56
N ASP A 208 5.51 -14.69 12.87
CA ASP A 208 4.37 -14.62 13.77
C ASP A 208 3.41 -13.50 13.35
N ASP A 209 3.10 -12.55 14.23
CA ASP A 209 2.24 -11.41 13.99
C ASP A 209 3.02 -10.13 13.63
N VAL A 210 4.26 -10.27 13.16
CA VAL A 210 5.13 -9.13 12.82
C VAL A 210 5.63 -9.24 11.39
N SER A 211 5.46 -8.15 10.63
CA SER A 211 6.01 -8.05 9.29
C SER A 211 6.73 -6.73 9.12
N ALA A 212 7.85 -6.74 8.40
CA ALA A 212 8.63 -5.54 8.14
C ALA A 212 9.17 -5.51 6.71
N VAL A 213 9.23 -4.31 6.16
CA VAL A 213 9.90 -4.02 4.89
C VAL A 213 10.82 -2.82 5.08
N PHE A 214 11.97 -2.83 4.42
CA PHE A 214 12.85 -1.68 4.28
C PHE A 214 13.17 -1.49 2.82
N ALA A 215 12.94 -0.29 2.29
CA ALA A 215 13.09 0.01 0.87
C ALA A 215 13.79 1.36 0.65
N GLU A 216 14.37 1.51 -0.53
CA GLU A 216 15.06 2.72 -1.00
C GLU A 216 14.34 3.28 -2.23
N ALA A 217 14.24 4.61 -2.32
CA ALA A 217 13.45 5.30 -3.34
C ALA A 217 14.11 5.37 -4.73
N GLY A 218 15.41 5.10 -4.82
CA GLY A 218 16.23 5.39 -6.00
C GLY A 218 16.57 6.88 -6.12
N GLU A 219 16.93 7.32 -7.32
CA GLU A 219 17.39 8.69 -7.60
C GLU A 219 16.22 9.70 -7.76
N ILE A 220 15.42 9.84 -6.71
CA ILE A 220 14.27 10.77 -6.70
C ILE A 220 14.67 12.25 -6.67
N TYR A 221 15.84 12.57 -6.12
CA TYR A 221 16.46 13.89 -6.11
C TYR A 221 17.98 13.76 -6.26
N ASP A 222 18.66 14.81 -6.75
CA ASP A 222 20.12 14.78 -6.88
C ASP A 222 20.78 14.76 -5.50
N LYS A 223 21.70 13.81 -5.27
CA LYS A 223 22.49 13.68 -4.03
C LYS A 223 21.66 13.60 -2.73
N VAL A 224 20.41 13.15 -2.82
CA VAL A 224 19.58 12.81 -1.67
C VAL A 224 19.26 11.33 -1.72
N THR A 225 19.55 10.64 -0.64
CA THR A 225 19.19 9.23 -0.45
C THR A 225 18.01 9.17 0.49
N TYR A 226 16.92 8.55 0.03
CA TYR A 226 15.71 8.34 0.83
C TYR A 226 15.42 6.85 0.98
N ARG A 227 15.26 6.41 2.23
CA ARG A 227 14.87 5.06 2.60
C ARG A 227 13.74 5.10 3.61
N ARG A 228 12.88 4.09 3.55
CA ARG A 228 11.76 3.93 4.47
C ARG A 228 11.67 2.50 4.95
N ALA A 229 11.64 2.33 6.26
CA ALA A 229 11.24 1.08 6.89
C ALA A 229 9.79 1.17 7.39
N VAL A 230 9.05 0.09 7.23
CA VAL A 230 7.68 -0.05 7.74
C VAL A 230 7.57 -1.37 8.46
N ALA A 231 7.01 -1.36 9.66
CA ALA A 231 6.60 -2.54 10.39
C ALA A 231 5.10 -2.54 10.63
N LEU A 232 4.48 -3.71 10.48
CA LEU A 232 3.12 -3.99 10.92
C LEU A 232 3.21 -4.95 12.10
N CYS A 233 2.81 -4.45 13.28
CA CYS A 233 2.77 -5.17 14.55
C CYS A 233 1.33 -5.61 14.86
N GLY A 234 1.11 -6.92 14.86
CA GLY A 234 -0.19 -7.53 15.07
C GLY A 234 -1.22 -7.08 14.05
N GLN A 235 -2.48 -7.04 14.49
CA GLN A 235 -3.61 -6.56 13.69
C GLN A 235 -4.00 -5.12 14.05
N ASN A 236 -3.01 -4.25 14.33
CA ASN A 236 -3.31 -2.90 14.80
C ASN A 236 -2.28 -1.82 14.41
N LEU A 237 -1.01 -2.01 14.76
CA LEU A 237 -0.03 -0.92 14.80
C LEU A 237 0.87 -0.92 13.57
N VAL A 238 0.89 0.20 12.85
CA VAL A 238 1.88 0.49 11.81
C VAL A 238 2.95 1.42 12.39
N VAL A 239 4.21 1.07 12.20
CA VAL A 239 5.37 1.91 12.54
C VAL A 239 6.15 2.21 11.26
N VAL A 240 6.38 3.49 10.97
CA VAL A 240 7.16 3.93 9.81
C VAL A 240 8.39 4.66 10.29
N LEU A 241 9.54 4.40 9.66
CA LEU A 241 10.78 5.11 9.91
C LEU A 241 11.36 5.59 8.58
N ASP A 242 11.43 6.90 8.42
CA ASP A 242 12.01 7.62 7.29
C ASP A 242 13.45 8.00 7.58
N LEU A 243 14.36 7.60 6.69
CA LEU A 243 15.79 7.91 6.75
C LEU A 243 16.18 8.69 5.50
N VAL A 244 16.62 9.93 5.70
CA VAL A 244 17.07 10.82 4.63
C VAL A 244 18.49 11.26 4.91
N ASP A 245 19.37 11.05 3.93
CA ASP A 245 20.74 11.58 3.92
C ASP A 245 20.95 12.41 2.66
N ALA A 246 21.50 13.61 2.80
CA ALA A 246 21.80 14.50 1.69
C ALA A 246 23.22 15.08 1.80
N ALA A 247 23.79 15.44 0.65
CA ALA A 247 25.10 16.08 0.60
C ALA A 247 25.10 17.55 1.07
N ALA A 248 23.94 18.21 1.01
CA ALA A 248 23.75 19.60 1.41
C ALA A 248 22.52 19.74 2.32
N GLU A 249 22.33 20.93 2.88
CA GLU A 249 21.12 21.23 3.64
C GLU A 249 19.92 21.42 2.71
N HIS A 250 18.79 20.85 3.12
CA HIS A 250 17.51 20.94 2.42
C HIS A 250 16.36 21.11 3.41
N ILE A 251 15.17 21.34 2.85
CA ILE A 251 13.90 21.21 3.54
C ILE A 251 13.31 19.83 3.21
N PHE A 252 13.08 19.02 4.23
CA PHE A 252 12.44 17.71 4.10
C PHE A 252 11.03 17.77 4.66
N ASP A 253 10.03 17.58 3.81
CA ASP A 253 8.63 17.47 4.24
C ASP A 253 8.15 16.05 4.06
N VAL A 254 7.85 15.37 5.16
CA VAL A 254 7.30 14.01 5.15
C VAL A 254 5.81 14.09 5.47
N ALA A 255 4.97 13.69 4.52
CA ALA A 255 3.52 13.79 4.61
C ALA A 255 2.84 12.47 4.97
N TYR A 256 1.72 12.56 5.68
CA TYR A 256 0.78 11.48 5.94
C TYR A 256 -0.66 11.97 5.80
N HIS A 257 -1.46 11.26 5.03
CA HIS A 257 -2.87 11.49 4.79
C HIS A 257 -3.66 10.30 5.29
N ASN A 258 -4.72 10.55 6.06
CA ASN A 258 -5.59 9.49 6.57
C ASN A 258 -7.02 9.76 6.14
N ALA A 259 -7.73 8.75 5.66
CA ALA A 259 -9.16 8.85 5.39
C ALA A 259 -9.95 9.20 6.67
N GLY A 260 -11.11 9.85 6.52
CA GLY A 260 -11.95 10.28 7.63
C GLY A 260 -11.76 11.75 7.97
N ASP A 261 -12.05 12.11 9.23
CA ASP A 261 -12.08 13.48 9.73
C ASP A 261 -11.29 13.60 11.02
N TRP A 262 -10.74 14.79 11.30
CA TRP A 262 -10.22 15.07 12.63
C TRP A 262 -11.35 15.00 13.67
N THR A 263 -11.18 14.24 14.75
CA THR A 263 -12.18 14.19 15.85
C THR A 263 -12.44 15.57 16.47
N ARG A 264 -11.44 16.45 16.39
CA ARG A 264 -11.51 17.88 16.69
C ARG A 264 -10.45 18.60 15.86
N PRO A 265 -10.61 19.88 15.51
CA PRO A 265 -9.58 20.63 14.81
C PRO A 265 -8.22 20.56 15.54
N PRO A 266 -7.11 20.40 14.79
CA PRO A 266 -5.77 20.59 15.34
C PRO A 266 -5.63 21.98 15.97
N THR A 267 -4.84 22.07 17.03
CA THR A 267 -4.66 23.29 17.83
C THR A 267 -3.20 23.72 17.82
N GLY A 268 -2.94 24.99 17.53
CA GLY A 268 -1.61 25.56 17.43
C GLY A 268 -1.62 26.86 16.61
N GLU A 269 -0.47 27.22 16.06
CA GLU A 269 -0.33 28.45 15.26
C GLU A 269 -0.78 28.22 13.81
N PRO A 270 -1.75 28.99 13.27
CA PRO A 270 -2.17 28.86 11.87
C PRO A 270 -1.02 29.12 10.90
N LEU A 271 -0.98 28.36 9.79
CA LEU A 271 0.02 28.48 8.75
C LEU A 271 -0.62 28.91 7.42
N THR A 272 0.06 29.83 6.74
CA THR A 272 -0.26 30.17 5.36
C THR A 272 0.55 29.27 4.43
N MET A 273 -0.14 28.49 3.60
CA MET A 273 0.52 27.63 2.62
C MET A 273 1.04 28.45 1.43
N PRO A 274 2.23 28.12 0.90
CA PRO A 274 2.75 28.78 -0.29
C PRO A 274 1.91 28.44 -1.51
N ASP A 275 1.86 29.36 -2.48
CA ASP A 275 1.22 29.15 -3.78
C ASP A 275 2.12 28.28 -4.68
N LEU A 276 2.25 27.00 -4.30
CA LEU A 276 2.98 25.97 -5.01
C LEU A 276 2.04 24.78 -5.23
N ASP A 277 2.23 24.06 -6.34
CA ASP A 277 1.53 22.80 -6.58
C ASP A 277 1.79 21.83 -5.40
N GLY A 278 0.74 21.10 -5.00
CA GLY A 278 0.69 20.36 -3.74
C GLY A 278 0.26 21.30 -2.60
N TYR A 279 1.16 22.19 -2.20
CA TYR A 279 1.02 22.99 -0.97
C TYR A 279 -0.22 23.88 -0.94
N LYS A 280 -0.56 24.53 -2.07
CA LYS A 280 -1.73 25.43 -2.16
C LYS A 280 -3.08 24.73 -1.94
N HIS A 281 -3.10 23.40 -2.04
CA HIS A 281 -4.29 22.57 -1.83
C HIS A 281 -4.42 22.05 -0.40
N LEU A 282 -3.42 22.29 0.46
CA LEU A 282 -3.54 22.09 1.90
C LEU A 282 -4.37 23.22 2.52
N LYS A 283 -5.26 22.87 3.46
CA LYS A 283 -6.16 23.82 4.12
C LYS A 283 -6.15 23.65 5.62
N ASP A 284 -6.46 24.74 6.32
CA ASP A 284 -6.56 24.80 7.78
C ASP A 284 -5.30 24.28 8.47
N MET A 285 -4.15 24.45 7.81
CA MET A 285 -2.87 23.97 8.30
C MET A 285 -2.46 24.77 9.52
N THR A 286 -2.08 24.03 10.56
CA THR A 286 -1.72 24.57 11.86
C THR A 286 -0.42 23.91 12.31
N GLN A 287 0.56 24.71 12.75
CA GLN A 287 1.76 24.21 13.39
C GLN A 287 1.40 23.72 14.79
N VAL A 288 1.54 22.41 15.02
CA VAL A 288 1.19 21.75 16.28
C VAL A 288 2.43 21.52 17.14
N GLY A 289 2.31 21.80 18.45
CA GLY A 289 3.38 21.60 19.43
C GLY A 289 3.18 20.40 20.36
N GLY A 290 2.14 19.58 20.14
CA GLY A 290 1.75 18.49 21.05
C GLY A 290 1.05 17.35 20.32
N ALA A 291 0.36 16.51 21.11
CA ALA A 291 -0.33 15.34 20.58
C ALA A 291 -1.43 15.73 19.56
N LEU A 292 -1.46 15.00 18.45
CA LEU A 292 -2.49 15.15 17.42
C LEU A 292 -3.84 14.66 17.95
N PRO A 293 -4.96 15.30 17.56
CA PRO A 293 -6.27 14.69 17.71
C PRO A 293 -6.34 13.34 17.00
N PRO A 294 -7.06 12.34 17.54
CA PRO A 294 -7.39 11.14 16.77
C PRO A 294 -8.17 11.48 15.50
N ILE A 295 -8.09 10.60 14.51
CA ILE A 295 -8.80 10.71 13.23
C ILE A 295 -9.98 9.74 13.24
N ALA A 296 -11.21 10.25 13.11
CA ALA A 296 -12.42 9.44 13.00
C ALA A 296 -12.61 8.99 11.55
N VAL A 297 -12.48 7.69 11.31
CA VAL A 297 -12.66 7.09 9.96
C VAL A 297 -14.13 6.75 9.73
N ASP A 298 -14.82 6.31 10.78
CA ASP A 298 -16.27 6.19 10.83
C ASP A 298 -16.77 6.32 12.28
N GLY A 299 -18.04 6.02 12.54
CA GLY A 299 -18.65 6.14 13.88
C GLY A 299 -18.09 5.19 14.94
N LYS A 300 -17.19 4.25 14.58
CA LYS A 300 -16.60 3.26 15.50
C LYS A 300 -15.07 3.28 15.47
N LEU A 301 -14.48 3.53 14.31
CA LEU A 301 -13.04 3.47 14.09
C LEU A 301 -12.39 4.85 14.23
N GLN A 302 -11.45 4.96 15.16
CA GLN A 302 -10.57 6.11 15.31
C GLN A 302 -9.12 5.68 15.20
N VAL A 303 -8.34 6.42 14.43
CA VAL A 303 -6.91 6.19 14.26
C VAL A 303 -6.12 7.18 15.13
N GLY A 304 -5.27 6.65 15.99
CA GLY A 304 -4.26 7.42 16.70
C GLY A 304 -3.01 7.58 15.84
N VAL A 305 -2.51 8.81 15.70
CA VAL A 305 -1.29 9.11 14.95
C VAL A 305 -0.31 9.85 15.86
N ALA A 306 0.94 9.41 15.86
CA ALA A 306 2.03 10.10 16.52
C ALA A 306 3.27 10.13 15.63
N LEU A 307 4.10 11.16 15.82
CA LEU A 307 5.34 11.35 15.09
C LEU A 307 6.45 11.83 16.03
N ALA A 308 7.69 11.50 15.68
CA ALA A 308 8.89 12.04 16.30
C ALA A 308 9.96 12.25 15.24
N SER A 309 10.74 13.30 15.40
CA SER A 309 11.92 13.58 14.58
C SER A 309 13.15 13.68 15.48
N LEU A 310 14.28 13.17 15.00
CA LEU A 310 15.55 13.26 15.71
C LEU A 310 16.03 14.71 15.77
N SER A 311 15.99 15.38 14.63
CA SER A 311 16.29 16.82 14.51
C SER A 311 15.05 17.64 14.86
N PRO A 312 15.21 18.87 15.38
CA PRO A 312 14.10 19.80 15.54
C PRO A 312 13.28 19.90 14.26
N ALA A 313 11.97 19.72 14.39
CA ALA A 313 11.04 19.66 13.27
C ALA A 313 9.80 20.50 13.57
N GLU A 314 9.20 21.04 12.52
CA GLU A 314 7.86 21.60 12.60
C GLU A 314 6.87 20.48 12.26
N ALA A 315 5.90 20.24 13.13
CA ALA A 315 4.77 19.37 12.83
C ALA A 315 3.59 20.24 12.41
N TRP A 316 3.00 19.96 11.26
CA TRP A 316 1.84 20.66 10.74
C TRP A 316 0.68 19.70 10.64
N ALA A 317 -0.52 20.15 10.98
CA ALA A 317 -1.75 19.36 10.84
C ALA A 317 -2.87 20.22 10.26
N GLY A 318 -3.63 19.65 9.33
CA GLY A 318 -4.75 20.29 8.65
C GLY A 318 -5.40 19.29 7.71
N THR A 319 -5.82 19.71 6.52
CA THR A 319 -6.42 18.79 5.53
C THR A 319 -5.74 18.87 4.17
N GLY A 320 -5.72 17.75 3.45
CA GLY A 320 -5.40 17.66 2.02
C GLY A 320 -6.64 17.30 1.20
N VAL A 321 -6.50 17.24 -0.13
CA VAL A 321 -7.59 16.79 -1.01
C VAL A 321 -7.62 15.26 -1.05
N GLY A 322 -8.82 14.69 -0.82
CA GLY A 322 -9.09 13.26 -0.86
C GLY A 322 -9.44 12.76 -2.27
N ALA A 323 -10.57 12.05 -2.40
CA ALA A 323 -11.03 11.46 -3.66
C ALA A 323 -11.54 12.48 -4.69
N ASN A 324 -11.85 13.69 -4.23
CA ASN A 324 -12.28 14.81 -5.06
C ASN A 324 -12.03 16.14 -4.31
N THR A 325 -12.19 17.27 -5.00
CA THR A 325 -11.91 18.63 -4.43
C THR A 325 -12.70 18.98 -3.17
N THR A 326 -13.86 18.36 -2.96
CA THR A 326 -14.71 18.58 -1.78
C THR A 326 -14.43 17.61 -0.65
N ASP A 327 -13.76 16.50 -0.95
CA ASP A 327 -13.29 15.53 0.04
C ASP A 327 -11.99 16.04 0.67
N ARG A 328 -12.01 16.25 1.98
CA ARG A 328 -10.92 16.86 2.74
C ARG A 328 -10.47 15.91 3.83
N VAL A 329 -9.34 15.25 3.60
CA VAL A 329 -8.80 14.24 4.51
C VAL A 329 -7.75 14.85 5.44
N PRO A 330 -7.69 14.43 6.72
CA PRO A 330 -6.59 14.74 7.63
C PRO A 330 -5.22 14.58 6.99
N CYS A 331 -4.42 15.62 7.07
CA CYS A 331 -3.05 15.68 6.57
C CYS A 331 -2.12 16.14 7.68
N VAL A 332 -1.01 15.42 7.85
CA VAL A 332 0.08 15.77 8.75
C VAL A 332 1.36 15.88 7.94
N VAL A 333 2.12 16.95 8.15
CA VAL A 333 3.43 17.16 7.53
C VAL A 333 4.47 17.38 8.61
N THR A 334 5.56 16.62 8.59
CA THR A 334 6.73 16.87 9.43
C THR A 334 7.80 17.52 8.58
N ARG A 335 8.12 18.78 8.87
CA ARG A 335 9.17 19.55 8.21
C ARG A 335 10.47 19.52 9.01
N VAL A 336 11.54 19.03 8.40
CA VAL A 336 12.89 19.01 8.97
C VAL A 336 13.80 19.86 8.07
N ARG A 337 14.70 20.64 8.69
CA ARG A 337 15.74 21.38 7.97
C ARG A 337 17.11 20.82 8.33
N GLY A 338 17.94 20.56 7.33
CA GLY A 338 19.29 20.07 7.51
C GLY A 338 19.73 19.16 6.37
N ASN A 339 20.84 18.46 6.56
CA ASN A 339 21.36 17.48 5.60
C ASN A 339 20.97 16.02 5.92
N LYS A 340 20.26 15.83 7.03
CA LYS A 340 19.70 14.54 7.46
C LYS A 340 18.31 14.72 8.05
N ALA A 341 17.44 13.74 7.83
CA ALA A 341 16.18 13.61 8.56
C ALA A 341 15.99 12.15 8.99
N LEU A 342 15.63 11.98 10.26
CA LEU A 342 15.21 10.70 10.81
C LEU A 342 13.86 10.91 11.50
N VAL A 343 12.79 10.46 10.85
CA VAL A 343 11.40 10.71 11.27
C VAL A 343 10.69 9.38 11.47
N ALA A 344 10.12 9.19 12.66
CA ALA A 344 9.33 8.02 13.00
C ALA A 344 7.86 8.39 13.11
N TRP A 345 6.99 7.50 12.64
CA TRP A 345 5.55 7.61 12.73
C TRP A 345 4.96 6.34 13.35
N ALA A 346 3.90 6.49 14.16
CA ALA A 346 3.10 5.40 14.67
C ALA A 346 1.61 5.65 14.40
N MET A 347 0.94 4.68 13.80
CA MET A 347 -0.49 4.74 13.46
C MET A 347 -1.18 3.50 14.01
N ALA A 348 -2.17 3.71 14.88
CA ALA A 348 -2.89 2.64 15.57
C ALA A 348 -4.40 2.75 15.31
N ALA A 349 -5.02 1.65 14.90
CA ALA A 349 -6.47 1.55 14.69
C ALA A 349 -7.26 1.31 16.00
N GLU A 350 -6.57 0.86 17.05
CA GLU A 350 -7.10 0.57 18.38
C GLU A 350 -6.09 0.93 19.47
N GLY A 351 -6.54 1.11 20.72
CA GLY A 351 -5.67 1.35 21.87
C GLY A 351 -5.27 2.82 22.08
N GLY A 352 -5.84 3.75 21.30
CA GLY A 352 -5.66 5.19 21.45
C GLY A 352 -4.49 5.76 20.64
N VAL A 353 -4.01 6.95 21.04
CA VAL A 353 -2.88 7.61 20.37
C VAL A 353 -1.57 7.01 20.89
N PRO A 354 -0.72 6.43 20.02
CA PRO A 354 0.59 5.93 20.44
C PRO A 354 1.51 7.08 20.86
N THR A 355 2.59 6.76 21.57
CA THR A 355 3.74 7.66 21.69
C THR A 355 4.91 7.10 20.92
N VAL A 356 5.71 7.94 20.27
CA VAL A 356 6.87 7.51 19.50
C VAL A 356 8.11 8.29 19.93
N LYS A 357 9.24 7.59 19.99
CA LYS A 357 10.58 8.15 20.13
C LYS A 357 11.42 7.66 18.97
N VAL A 358 12.38 8.47 18.56
CA VAL A 358 13.30 8.15 17.49
C VAL A 358 14.73 8.38 17.95
N ALA A 359 15.64 7.51 17.55
CA ALA A 359 17.06 7.59 17.90
C ALA A 359 17.93 7.08 16.75
N GLU A 360 19.13 7.65 16.62
CA GLU A 360 20.16 7.09 15.74
C GLU A 360 20.54 5.68 16.20
N SER A 361 20.87 4.82 15.24
CA SER A 361 21.35 3.47 15.53
C SER A 361 22.35 3.05 14.46
N GLY A 362 23.65 3.12 14.80
CA GLY A 362 24.73 2.91 13.84
C GLY A 362 24.64 3.88 12.65
N SER A 363 24.64 3.34 11.42
CA SER A 363 24.44 4.12 10.20
C SER A 363 22.95 4.25 9.78
N GLY A 364 22.04 3.93 10.68
CA GLY A 364 20.61 3.92 10.45
C GLY A 364 19.85 4.58 11.60
N GLY A 365 18.66 4.07 11.90
CA GLY A 365 17.83 4.62 12.97
C GLY A 365 16.91 3.60 13.60
N SER A 366 16.29 4.02 14.70
CA SER A 366 15.33 3.24 15.46
C SER A 366 14.13 4.08 15.86
N ALA A 367 12.96 3.46 15.88
CA ALA A 367 11.74 3.98 16.47
C ALA A 367 11.33 3.08 17.64
N GLU A 368 11.03 3.69 18.79
CA GLU A 368 10.38 3.02 19.92
C GLU A 368 8.98 3.59 20.08
N VAL A 369 7.97 2.73 20.04
CA VAL A 369 6.57 3.10 20.13
C VAL A 369 5.96 2.50 21.39
N VAL A 370 5.18 3.30 22.13
CA VAL A 370 4.37 2.81 23.26
C VAL A 370 2.90 2.99 22.96
N LEU A 371 2.12 1.92 23.10
CA LEU A 371 0.67 1.90 22.90
C LEU A 371 0.04 0.92 23.90
N GLY A 372 -0.99 1.35 24.63
CA GLY A 372 -1.68 0.48 25.60
C GLY A 372 -0.77 -0.11 26.70
N GLY A 373 0.32 0.59 27.05
CA GLY A 373 1.31 0.11 28.03
C GLY A 373 2.33 -0.89 27.47
N ARG A 374 2.29 -1.18 26.17
CA ARG A 374 3.20 -2.10 25.47
C ARG A 374 4.23 -1.33 24.67
N THR A 375 5.43 -1.88 24.51
CA THR A 375 6.53 -1.27 23.76
C THR A 375 6.82 -2.06 22.48
N TYR A 376 6.96 -1.35 21.38
CA TYR A 376 7.27 -1.86 20.05
C TYR A 376 8.53 -1.17 19.53
N ARG A 377 9.33 -1.88 18.72
CA ARG A 377 10.55 -1.31 18.15
C ARG A 377 10.67 -1.60 16.67
N LEU A 378 11.17 -0.62 15.93
CA LEU A 378 11.58 -0.77 14.53
C LEU A 378 12.99 -0.21 14.37
N LEU A 379 13.92 -1.02 13.91
CA LEU A 379 15.30 -0.64 13.60
C LEU A 379 15.52 -0.84 12.11
N ALA A 380 16.15 0.13 11.44
CA ALA A 380 16.49 0.07 10.03
C ALA A 380 17.92 0.54 9.79
N HIS A 381 18.76 -0.34 9.27
CA HIS A 381 20.20 -0.17 9.13
C HIS A 381 20.64 -0.56 7.71
N PRO A 382 20.90 0.41 6.80
CA PRO A 382 21.18 0.11 5.39
C PRO A 382 22.43 -0.76 5.18
N ASN A 383 23.41 -0.64 6.08
CA ASN A 383 24.72 -1.31 5.97
C ASN A 383 24.91 -2.45 6.98
N ALA A 384 23.87 -2.85 7.72
CA ALA A 384 23.95 -3.98 8.65
C ALA A 384 23.29 -5.24 8.05
N ASP A 385 23.45 -6.35 8.77
CA ASP A 385 22.69 -7.58 8.58
C ASP A 385 22.28 -8.13 9.96
N PRO A 386 20.99 -8.29 10.27
CA PRO A 386 19.82 -7.93 9.47
C PRO A 386 19.72 -6.42 9.17
N LYS A 387 19.11 -6.06 8.03
CA LYS A 387 18.91 -4.66 7.62
C LYS A 387 17.70 -4.01 8.26
N VAL A 388 16.69 -4.79 8.62
CA VAL A 388 15.52 -4.32 9.36
C VAL A 388 15.17 -5.30 10.46
N VAL A 389 14.85 -4.77 11.64
CA VAL A 389 14.40 -5.55 12.80
C VAL A 389 13.15 -4.88 13.34
N ALA A 390 12.05 -5.63 13.44
CA ALA A 390 10.86 -5.18 14.14
C ALA A 390 10.55 -6.12 15.31
N GLU A 391 10.30 -5.54 16.47
CA GLU A 391 9.97 -6.24 17.71
C GLU A 391 8.60 -5.77 18.17
N CYS A 392 7.67 -6.71 18.26
CA CYS A 392 6.34 -6.52 18.82
C CYS A 392 6.18 -7.51 19.99
N GLU A 393 5.02 -7.50 20.64
CA GLU A 393 4.86 -8.14 21.95
C GLU A 393 5.08 -9.67 21.94
N GLU A 394 4.60 -10.36 20.91
CA GLU A 394 4.68 -11.82 20.78
C GLU A 394 5.65 -12.27 19.68
N GLY A 395 6.23 -11.33 18.93
CA GLY A 395 6.96 -11.64 17.71
C GLY A 395 8.12 -10.70 17.45
N ARG A 396 9.14 -11.24 16.77
CA ARG A 396 10.30 -10.50 16.31
C ARG A 396 10.64 -10.93 14.91
N VAL A 397 10.73 -9.98 14.00
CA VAL A 397 11.25 -10.21 12.66
C VAL A 397 12.59 -9.53 12.50
N ALA A 398 13.55 -10.25 11.94
CA ALA A 398 14.85 -9.74 11.56
C ALA A 398 15.05 -10.15 10.10
N ALA A 399 15.12 -9.17 9.20
CA ALA A 399 15.16 -9.42 7.77
C ALA A 399 16.40 -8.82 7.13
N SER A 400 16.98 -9.63 6.26
CA SER A 400 18.12 -9.34 5.40
C SER A 400 17.63 -9.02 3.99
N SER A 401 18.54 -8.86 3.04
CA SER A 401 18.15 -8.63 1.64
C SER A 401 17.29 -9.77 1.07
N PRO A 402 16.28 -9.44 0.25
CA PRO A 402 15.51 -10.47 -0.45
C PRO A 402 16.44 -11.32 -1.32
N HIS A 403 16.14 -12.62 -1.45
CA HIS A 403 16.94 -13.59 -2.20
C HIS A 403 16.50 -13.71 -3.65
#